data_AF-A0A2M7KL67-F1
#
_entry.id   AF-A0A2M7KL67-F1
#
_cell.length_a   1.000
_cell.length_b   1.000
_cell.length_c   1.000
_cell.angle_alpha   90.00
_cell.angle_beta   90.00
_cell.angle_gamma   90.00
#
_symmetry.space_group_name_H-M   'P 1'
#
loop_
_entity.id
_entity.type
_entity.pdbx_description
1 polymer ?
#
loop_
_entity_poly.entity_id
_entity_poly.type
_entity_poly.pdbx_seq_one_letter_code
_entity_poly.pdbx_strand_id
1 'polypeptide(L)'
;MAVITSDTQATEDGAVRLFGGPTALTLAVEPADPAVTPSVTNHFGRTAALSVKEGRADVPCAKRLFVTGCRKVSVVDRKPDAGAQADFAVEAEAGRFSAGWGILSRPGFSGGQTVDLWAEGTPPDAEGYWVELTFDVPTAAEYEVCCSGNSLARLKEPRSLSPFVWRLDDGPEQALPEKIRALSDIPGAPEGLSVLGTVSLTAGKHTFRLRRQHPAKCPTSAGPCGLTHWG
;
A
#
# COMPACT_ATOMS: atom_id res chain seq x y z
N MET A 1 2.87 32.05 -5.32
CA MET A 1 3.21 30.81 -4.60
C MET A 1 2.22 29.75 -5.06
N ALA A 2 2.70 28.70 -5.74
CA ALA A 2 1.87 27.56 -6.12
C ALA A 2 2.18 26.39 -5.20
N VAL A 3 1.16 25.77 -4.63
CA VAL A 3 1.26 24.54 -3.83
C VAL A 3 0.82 23.39 -4.72
N ILE A 4 1.71 22.41 -4.92
CA ILE A 4 1.41 21.23 -5.75
C ILE A 4 1.41 20.02 -4.82
N THR A 5 0.30 19.28 -4.83
CA THR A 5 0.15 18.03 -4.08
C THR A 5 0.20 16.85 -5.04
N SER A 6 0.79 15.75 -4.56
CA SER A 6 0.77 14.44 -5.21
C SER A 6 -0.52 13.71 -4.86
N ASP A 7 -1.68 14.26 -5.20
CA ASP A 7 -2.95 13.56 -4.93
C ASP A 7 -3.30 12.65 -6.12
N THR A 8 -3.55 11.39 -5.75
CA THR A 8 -3.91 10.26 -6.61
C THR A 8 -5.31 10.44 -7.18
N GLN A 9 -5.51 10.12 -8.47
CA GLN A 9 -6.85 9.97 -9.05
C GLN A 9 -7.25 8.50 -9.07
N ALA A 10 -8.51 8.23 -8.74
CA ALA A 10 -9.13 6.92 -8.94
C ALA A 10 -9.46 6.72 -10.42
N THR A 11 -9.18 5.54 -10.97
CA THR A 11 -9.70 5.07 -12.26
C THR A 11 -10.62 3.89 -12.03
N GLU A 12 -11.65 3.76 -12.87
CA GLU A 12 -12.83 2.89 -12.71
C GLU A 12 -12.57 1.37 -12.85
N ASP A 13 -11.33 0.94 -13.12
CA ASP A 13 -11.03 -0.43 -13.59
C ASP A 13 -10.38 -1.37 -12.56
N GLY A 14 -10.69 -1.26 -11.26
CA GLY A 14 -10.29 -2.28 -10.26
C GLY A 14 -8.77 -2.53 -10.15
N ALA A 15 -7.94 -1.56 -10.54
CA ALA A 15 -6.50 -1.71 -10.63
C ALA A 15 -5.80 -1.45 -9.29
N VAL A 16 -4.83 -2.33 -8.99
CA VAL A 16 -3.72 -2.20 -8.04
C VAL A 16 -3.31 -0.74 -7.85
N ARG A 17 -3.46 -0.23 -6.63
CA ARG A 17 -3.08 1.15 -6.31
C ARG A 17 -1.61 1.17 -5.90
N LEU A 18 -0.80 1.86 -6.69
CA LEU A 18 0.54 2.23 -6.28
C LEU A 18 0.41 3.27 -5.16
N PHE A 19 0.85 2.94 -3.95
CA PHE A 19 1.11 3.99 -2.96
C PHE A 19 2.31 4.77 -3.47
N GLY A 20 2.13 6.05 -3.76
CA GLY A 20 3.12 6.85 -4.49
C GLY A 20 4.44 6.96 -3.71
N GLY A 21 5.41 6.11 -4.06
CA GLY A 21 6.82 6.36 -3.84
C GLY A 21 7.23 7.69 -4.48
N PRO A 22 8.42 8.23 -4.17
CA PRO A 22 8.85 9.51 -4.69
C PRO A 22 8.71 9.55 -6.21
N THR A 23 7.88 10.46 -6.69
CA THR A 23 7.58 10.67 -8.10
C THR A 23 8.45 11.81 -8.57
N ALA A 24 9.27 11.61 -9.59
CA ALA A 24 9.86 12.76 -10.28
C ALA A 24 8.73 13.47 -11.04
N LEU A 25 8.55 14.76 -10.80
CA LEU A 25 7.61 15.58 -11.55
C LEU A 25 8.36 16.34 -12.62
N THR A 26 7.85 16.35 -13.84
CA THR A 26 8.20 17.38 -14.82
C THR A 26 7.19 18.51 -14.67
N LEU A 27 7.68 19.69 -14.32
CA LEU A 27 6.90 20.92 -14.23
C LEU A 27 7.09 21.74 -15.50
N ALA A 28 6.02 22.28 -16.07
CA ALA A 28 6.12 23.45 -16.92
C ALA A 28 6.09 24.70 -16.04
N VAL A 29 7.08 25.57 -16.21
CA VAL A 29 7.31 26.74 -15.39
C VAL A 29 7.55 27.97 -16.24
N GLU A 30 6.92 29.06 -15.83
CA GLU A 30 7.13 30.39 -16.40
C GLU A 30 7.65 31.28 -15.27
N PRO A 31 8.94 31.66 -15.27
CA PRO A 31 9.50 32.57 -14.27
C PRO A 31 8.73 33.89 -14.24
N ALA A 32 8.54 34.45 -13.04
CA ALA A 32 7.91 35.76 -12.89
C ALA A 32 8.79 36.89 -13.45
N ASP A 33 10.11 36.72 -13.33
CA ASP A 33 11.14 37.58 -13.89
C ASP A 33 12.20 36.66 -14.54
N PRO A 34 12.54 36.82 -15.83
CA PRO A 34 13.56 36.00 -16.49
C PRO A 34 14.98 36.16 -15.89
N ALA A 35 15.24 37.22 -15.12
CA ALA A 35 16.52 37.42 -14.42
C ALA A 35 16.60 36.69 -13.07
N VAL A 36 15.47 36.22 -12.52
CA VAL A 36 15.41 35.55 -11.22
C VAL A 36 15.25 34.06 -11.40
N THR A 37 16.19 33.29 -10.84
CA THR A 37 16.08 31.82 -10.84
C THR A 37 14.98 31.39 -9.86
N PRO A 38 13.93 30.67 -10.32
CA PRO A 38 12.92 30.13 -9.42
C PRO A 38 13.52 29.15 -8.41
N SER A 39 12.80 28.88 -7.33
CA SER A 39 13.24 27.90 -6.33
C SER A 39 12.13 26.91 -5.99
N VAL A 40 12.54 25.75 -5.51
CA VAL A 40 11.64 24.70 -5.02
C VAL A 40 11.99 24.36 -3.58
N THR A 41 10.97 24.34 -2.72
CA THR A 41 11.07 23.92 -1.33
C THR A 41 10.31 22.62 -1.13
N ASN A 42 10.97 21.60 -0.59
CA ASN A 42 10.33 20.30 -0.34
C ASN A 42 9.58 20.27 1.00
N HIS A 43 8.88 19.16 1.28
CA HIS A 43 8.11 18.98 2.51
C HIS A 43 8.92 19.00 3.82
N PHE A 44 10.27 18.93 3.74
CA PHE A 44 11.17 19.11 4.89
C PHE A 44 11.66 20.57 5.05
N GLY A 45 11.15 21.50 4.24
CA GLY A 45 11.59 22.90 4.25
C GLY A 45 12.95 23.15 3.59
N ARG A 46 13.52 22.17 2.88
CA ARG A 46 14.80 22.35 2.17
C ARG A 46 14.54 23.01 0.83
N THR A 47 15.23 24.12 0.57
CA THR A 47 15.09 24.92 -0.65
C THR A 47 16.28 24.73 -1.58
N ALA A 48 16.02 24.55 -2.87
CA ALA A 48 17.03 24.50 -3.92
C ALA A 48 16.62 25.39 -5.11
N ALA A 49 17.61 25.85 -5.87
CA ALA A 49 17.36 26.52 -7.15
C ALA A 49 16.70 25.53 -8.12
N LEU A 50 15.67 25.98 -8.82
CA LEU A 50 14.95 25.17 -9.81
C LEU A 50 15.68 25.30 -11.16
N SER A 51 16.27 24.20 -11.63
CA SER A 51 16.94 24.16 -12.94
C SER A 51 15.89 24.10 -14.06
N VAL A 52 15.57 25.26 -14.64
CA VAL A 52 14.63 25.36 -15.77
C VAL A 52 15.36 25.25 -17.11
N LYS A 53 14.94 24.31 -17.95
CA LYS A 53 15.39 24.17 -19.35
C LYS A 53 14.17 24.18 -20.26
N GLU A 54 14.15 25.10 -21.22
CA GLU A 54 13.05 25.23 -22.20
C GLU A 54 11.66 25.34 -21.53
N GLY A 55 11.58 26.08 -20.43
CA GLY A 55 10.33 26.24 -19.66
C GLY A 55 9.90 25.00 -18.88
N ARG A 56 10.77 23.99 -18.74
CA ARG A 56 10.51 22.77 -17.96
C ARG A 56 11.53 22.57 -16.87
N ALA A 57 11.12 21.93 -15.77
CA ALA A 57 12.00 21.53 -14.69
C ALA A 57 11.59 20.16 -14.16
N ASP A 58 12.57 19.26 -14.02
CA ASP A 58 12.37 17.98 -13.36
C ASP A 58 12.71 18.12 -11.87
N VAL A 59 11.79 17.69 -11.00
CA VAL A 59 11.96 17.78 -9.55
C VAL A 59 11.60 16.45 -8.89
N PRO A 60 12.44 15.93 -7.99
CA PRO A 60 12.06 14.79 -7.16
C PRO A 60 10.96 15.24 -6.20
N CYS A 61 9.81 14.56 -6.22
CA CYS A 61 8.67 14.86 -5.38
C CYS A 61 8.24 13.64 -4.57
N ALA A 62 8.63 13.60 -3.30
CA ALA A 62 8.13 12.59 -2.38
C ALA A 62 6.74 12.89 -1.83
N LYS A 63 6.38 14.18 -1.70
CA LYS A 63 5.13 14.64 -1.06
C LYS A 63 4.68 16.02 -1.62
N ARG A 64 4.82 17.07 -0.81
CA ARG A 64 4.46 18.45 -1.17
C ARG A 64 5.68 19.22 -1.66
N LEU A 65 5.48 20.05 -2.68
CA LEU A 65 6.46 21.02 -3.17
C LEU A 65 5.86 22.42 -3.19
N PHE A 66 6.69 23.40 -2.82
CA PHE A 66 6.41 24.82 -2.98
C PHE A 66 7.33 25.39 -4.05
N VAL A 67 6.76 25.95 -5.12
CA VAL A 67 7.53 26.61 -6.17
C VAL A 67 7.35 28.13 -6.03
N THR A 68 8.47 28.83 -5.95
CA THR A 68 8.53 30.30 -5.80
C THR A 68 9.32 30.91 -6.95
N GLY A 69 9.05 32.19 -7.27
CA GLY A 69 9.70 32.89 -8.39
C GLY A 69 9.08 32.63 -9.77
N CYS A 70 7.94 31.93 -9.85
CA CYS A 70 7.22 31.69 -11.10
C CYS A 70 5.89 32.48 -11.17
N ARG A 71 5.54 32.99 -12.36
CA ARG A 71 4.19 33.51 -12.66
C ARG A 71 3.20 32.39 -12.98
N LYS A 72 3.68 31.26 -13.52
CA LYS A 72 2.86 30.08 -13.82
C LYS A 72 3.66 28.80 -13.54
N VAL A 73 2.99 27.82 -12.96
CA VAL A 73 3.53 26.47 -12.74
C VAL A 73 2.41 25.46 -12.99
N SER A 74 2.70 24.39 -13.73
CA SER A 74 1.80 23.25 -13.90
C SER A 74 2.59 21.95 -13.99
N VAL A 75 2.05 20.86 -13.44
CA VAL A 75 2.60 19.52 -13.65
C VAL A 75 2.28 19.07 -15.07
N VAL A 76 3.29 18.69 -15.84
CA VAL A 76 3.12 18.20 -17.22
C VAL A 76 3.46 16.72 -17.38
N ASP A 77 4.24 16.16 -16.45
CA ASP A 77 4.50 14.73 -16.40
C ASP A 77 4.74 14.27 -14.96
N ARG A 78 4.43 13.01 -14.68
CA ARG A 78 4.65 12.33 -13.41
C ARG A 78 5.39 11.03 -13.72
N LYS A 79 6.70 11.02 -13.46
CA LYS A 79 7.55 9.85 -13.67
C LYS A 79 7.77 9.14 -12.34
N PRO A 80 7.57 7.82 -12.26
CA PRO A 80 8.17 7.04 -11.18
C PRO A 80 9.68 7.34 -11.18
N ASP A 81 10.26 7.69 -10.03
CA ASP A 81 11.71 7.88 -9.97
C ASP A 81 12.38 6.57 -10.39
N ALA A 82 13.40 6.63 -11.26
CA ALA A 82 14.07 5.44 -11.80
C ALA A 82 14.85 4.64 -10.73
N GLY A 83 14.86 5.13 -9.48
CA GLY A 83 15.31 4.44 -8.28
C GLY A 83 14.29 4.41 -7.13
N ALA A 84 13.04 4.83 -7.34
CA ALA A 84 11.98 4.60 -6.35
C ALA A 84 11.65 3.10 -6.32
N GLN A 85 11.74 2.49 -5.14
CA GLN A 85 11.11 1.20 -4.91
C GLN A 85 9.63 1.33 -5.30
N ALA A 86 9.17 0.46 -6.20
CA ALA A 86 7.78 0.42 -6.59
C ALA A 86 6.97 -0.14 -5.41
N ASP A 87 6.30 0.75 -4.69
CA ASP A 87 5.28 0.36 -3.73
C ASP A 87 4.01 0.03 -4.51
N PHE A 88 3.61 -1.24 -4.53
CA PHE A 88 2.35 -1.68 -5.12
C PHE A 88 1.45 -2.30 -4.05
N ALA A 89 0.16 -1.97 -4.10
CA ALA A 89 -0.84 -2.53 -3.21
C ALA A 89 -1.90 -3.29 -3.99
N VAL A 90 -2.17 -4.50 -3.51
CA VAL A 90 -3.16 -5.39 -4.09
C VAL A 90 -4.29 -5.47 -3.08
N GLU A 91 -5.48 -5.07 -3.52
CA GLU A 91 -6.69 -5.10 -2.72
C GLU A 91 -7.15 -6.54 -2.54
N ALA A 92 -7.44 -6.94 -1.29
CA ALA A 92 -7.74 -8.33 -0.96
C ALA A 92 -9.01 -8.84 -1.68
N GLU A 93 -9.96 -7.93 -1.93
CA GLU A 93 -11.24 -8.15 -2.62
C GLU A 93 -11.08 -8.44 -4.12
N ALA A 94 -9.94 -8.09 -4.71
CA ALA A 94 -9.60 -8.47 -6.08
C ALA A 94 -9.05 -9.90 -6.18
N GLY A 95 -8.81 -10.55 -5.02
CA GLY A 95 -8.28 -11.88 -4.91
C GLY A 95 -9.30 -13.01 -5.01
N ARG A 96 -8.79 -14.22 -4.78
CA ARG A 96 -9.58 -15.40 -4.48
C ARG A 96 -9.51 -15.66 -2.99
N PHE A 97 -10.59 -16.17 -2.42
CA PHE A 97 -10.61 -16.54 -1.02
C PHE A 97 -11.48 -17.77 -0.80
N SER A 98 -11.20 -18.49 0.29
CA SER A 98 -11.99 -19.65 0.70
C SER A 98 -13.43 -19.26 1.07
N ALA A 99 -14.29 -20.25 1.23
CA ALA A 99 -15.61 -20.02 1.82
C ALA A 99 -15.51 -19.38 3.22
N GLY A 100 -16.52 -18.56 3.56
CA GLY A 100 -16.65 -17.86 4.85
C GLY A 100 -15.97 -16.50 4.93
N TRP A 101 -15.26 -16.09 3.89
CA TRP A 101 -14.89 -14.68 3.67
C TRP A 101 -16.00 -13.97 2.91
N GLY A 102 -16.11 -12.66 3.09
CA GLY A 102 -17.01 -11.84 2.27
C GLY A 102 -16.54 -10.40 2.20
N ILE A 103 -16.94 -9.71 1.14
CA ILE A 103 -16.57 -8.31 0.90
C ILE A 103 -17.57 -7.42 1.65
N LEU A 104 -17.06 -6.57 2.54
CA LEU A 104 -17.86 -5.60 3.30
C LEU A 104 -17.46 -4.17 2.93
N SER A 105 -18.46 -3.28 2.86
CA SER A 105 -18.21 -1.86 2.69
C SER A 105 -17.65 -1.26 3.99
N ARG A 106 -16.50 -0.61 3.89
CA ARG A 106 -15.86 0.13 4.98
C ARG A 106 -15.28 1.46 4.50
N PRO A 107 -15.96 2.57 4.78
CA PRO A 107 -15.40 3.90 4.52
C PRO A 107 -14.04 4.10 5.21
N GLY A 108 -13.08 4.67 4.48
CA GLY A 108 -11.73 4.96 4.99
C GLY A 108 -10.67 3.91 4.65
N PHE A 109 -11.07 2.72 4.22
CA PHE A 109 -10.17 1.72 3.62
C PHE A 109 -9.98 2.00 2.13
N SER A 110 -8.92 1.44 1.53
CA SER A 110 -8.74 1.44 0.07
C SER A 110 -9.96 0.80 -0.59
N GLY A 111 -10.37 1.32 -1.75
CA GLY A 111 -11.62 0.90 -2.41
C GLY A 111 -12.93 1.16 -1.64
N GLY A 112 -12.87 1.60 -0.37
CA GLY A 112 -14.02 1.63 0.52
C GLY A 112 -14.54 0.23 0.90
N GLN A 113 -13.71 -0.81 0.74
CA GLN A 113 -14.07 -2.21 0.90
C GLN A 113 -13.02 -2.96 1.73
N THR A 114 -13.42 -4.13 2.23
CA THR A 114 -12.61 -5.04 3.05
C THR A 114 -13.06 -6.48 2.81
N VAL A 115 -12.15 -7.43 2.94
CA VAL A 115 -12.43 -8.86 2.94
C VAL A 115 -12.45 -9.36 4.38
N ASP A 116 -13.64 -9.66 4.89
CA ASP A 116 -13.83 -10.02 6.29
C ASP A 116 -14.12 -11.51 6.46
N LEU A 117 -13.43 -12.10 7.43
CA LEU A 117 -13.69 -13.47 7.85
C LEU A 117 -15.04 -13.52 8.60
N TRP A 118 -15.82 -14.57 8.39
CA TRP A 118 -17.15 -14.83 8.96
C TRP A 118 -18.31 -14.04 8.36
N ALA A 119 -18.08 -13.25 7.31
CA ALA A 119 -19.14 -12.45 6.70
C ALA A 119 -20.28 -13.33 6.13
N GLU A 120 -19.96 -14.50 5.58
CA GLU A 120 -20.93 -15.33 4.85
C GLU A 120 -21.49 -16.51 5.64
N GLY A 121 -21.14 -16.66 6.93
CA GLY A 121 -21.62 -17.76 7.78
C GLY A 121 -21.27 -19.19 7.28
N THR A 122 -20.50 -19.30 6.20
CA THR A 122 -20.19 -20.55 5.52
C THR A 122 -18.88 -21.12 6.08
N PRO A 123 -18.83 -22.42 6.42
CA PRO A 123 -17.60 -23.07 6.89
C PRO A 123 -16.54 -23.11 5.78
N PRO A 124 -15.24 -23.19 6.13
CA PRO A 124 -14.17 -23.23 5.15
C PRO A 124 -14.08 -24.61 4.48
N ASP A 125 -13.29 -24.69 3.41
CA ASP A 125 -12.90 -25.95 2.79
C ASP A 125 -11.86 -26.73 3.64
N ALA A 126 -11.33 -27.82 3.08
CA ALA A 126 -10.32 -28.66 3.74
C ALA A 126 -8.97 -27.93 3.96
N GLU A 127 -8.67 -26.88 3.20
CA GLU A 127 -7.48 -26.05 3.35
C GLU A 127 -7.68 -24.94 4.41
N GLY A 128 -8.90 -24.80 4.93
CA GLY A 128 -9.25 -23.83 5.95
C GLY A 128 -9.52 -22.45 5.36
N TYR A 129 -9.25 -21.41 6.15
CA TYR A 129 -9.49 -20.04 5.73
C TYR A 129 -8.28 -19.48 5.01
N TRP A 130 -8.45 -19.01 3.77
CA TRP A 130 -7.34 -18.43 3.02
C TRP A 130 -7.79 -17.31 2.08
N VAL A 131 -6.85 -16.42 1.77
CA VAL A 131 -6.92 -15.38 0.73
C VAL A 131 -5.69 -15.53 -0.17
N GLU A 132 -5.89 -15.44 -1.48
CA GLU A 132 -4.88 -15.55 -2.53
C GLU A 132 -5.00 -14.37 -3.48
N LEU A 133 -3.88 -13.70 -3.74
CA LEU A 133 -3.78 -12.50 -4.54
C LEU A 133 -2.76 -12.72 -5.64
N THR A 134 -3.06 -12.28 -6.85
CA THR A 134 -2.08 -12.24 -7.95
C THR A 134 -1.70 -10.81 -8.26
N PHE A 135 -0.43 -10.56 -8.52
CA PHE A 135 0.08 -9.23 -8.80
C PHE A 135 1.30 -9.28 -9.71
N ASP A 136 1.59 -8.16 -10.37
CA ASP A 136 2.74 -8.03 -11.26
C ASP A 136 3.81 -7.16 -10.60
N VAL A 137 5.00 -7.74 -10.45
CA VAL A 137 6.21 -7.06 -9.97
C VAL A 137 6.88 -6.40 -11.17
N PRO A 138 7.05 -5.06 -11.17
CA PRO A 138 7.61 -4.35 -12.32
C PRO A 138 9.12 -4.54 -12.46
N THR A 139 9.83 -4.75 -11.35
CA THR A 139 11.29 -4.78 -11.29
C THR A 139 11.77 -5.88 -10.35
N ALA A 140 12.77 -6.65 -10.74
CA ALA A 140 13.37 -7.62 -9.83
C ALA A 140 14.11 -6.90 -8.69
N ALA A 141 13.73 -7.16 -7.44
CA ALA A 141 14.31 -6.51 -6.26
C ALA A 141 13.97 -7.26 -4.95
N GLU A 142 14.48 -6.76 -3.82
CA GLU A 142 13.96 -7.10 -2.50
C GLU A 142 12.76 -6.22 -2.16
N TYR A 143 11.69 -6.86 -1.68
CA TYR A 143 10.41 -6.26 -1.35
C TYR A 143 10.04 -6.56 0.10
N GLU A 144 9.46 -5.56 0.77
CA GLU A 144 8.81 -5.76 2.05
C GLU A 144 7.34 -6.13 1.84
N VAL A 145 6.93 -7.27 2.37
CA VAL A 145 5.54 -7.72 2.30
C VAL A 145 4.77 -7.10 3.47
N CYS A 146 3.81 -6.25 3.14
CA CYS A 146 2.95 -5.57 4.11
C CYS A 146 1.50 -6.04 3.95
N CYS A 147 0.74 -6.10 5.04
CA CYS A 147 -0.67 -6.44 5.04
C CYS A 147 -1.48 -5.42 5.84
N SER A 148 -2.56 -4.91 5.25
CA SER A 148 -3.55 -4.07 5.90
C SER A 148 -4.64 -4.94 6.52
N GLY A 149 -5.07 -4.60 7.74
CA GLY A 149 -6.07 -5.36 8.49
C GLY A 149 -6.00 -5.05 9.97
N ASN A 150 -6.72 -5.82 10.79
CA ASN A 150 -6.62 -5.70 12.24
C ASN A 150 -5.17 -5.73 12.69
N SER A 151 -4.75 -4.69 13.41
CA SER A 151 -3.37 -4.54 13.85
C SER A 151 -2.88 -5.78 14.60
N LEU A 152 -1.99 -6.55 13.97
CA LEU A 152 -1.39 -7.75 14.55
C LEU A 152 -0.45 -7.39 15.73
N ALA A 153 -0.03 -6.12 15.82
CA ALA A 153 0.74 -5.60 16.94
C ALA A 153 -0.07 -5.53 18.25
N ARG A 154 -1.41 -5.51 18.21
CA ARG A 154 -2.29 -5.43 19.39
C ARG A 154 -2.48 -6.80 20.09
N LEU A 155 -1.90 -7.88 19.56
CA LEU A 155 -1.98 -9.21 20.18
C LEU A 155 -1.09 -9.28 21.43
N LYS A 156 -1.71 -9.51 22.60
CA LYS A 156 -1.00 -9.71 23.89
C LYS A 156 -0.24 -11.05 23.89
N GLU A 157 0.91 -11.10 24.56
CA GLU A 157 1.63 -12.35 24.80
C GLU A 157 0.83 -13.33 25.68
N PRO A 158 0.98 -14.65 25.51
CA PRO A 158 1.86 -15.32 24.55
C PRO A 158 1.28 -15.28 23.13
N ARG A 159 2.09 -14.80 22.17
CA ARG A 159 1.68 -14.62 20.75
C ARG A 159 1.56 -15.93 19.95
N SER A 160 1.38 -17.05 20.66
CA SER A 160 1.16 -18.41 20.13
C SER A 160 -0.08 -18.58 19.23
N LEU A 161 -0.81 -17.50 18.95
CA LEU A 161 -2.13 -17.53 18.33
C LEU A 161 -2.29 -16.52 17.19
N SER A 162 -1.22 -15.97 16.62
CA SER A 162 -1.38 -15.25 15.34
C SER A 162 -1.60 -16.31 14.28
N PRO A 163 -2.86 -16.59 13.88
CA PRO A 163 -3.23 -17.90 13.38
C PRO A 163 -2.94 -17.99 11.88
N PHE A 164 -1.96 -17.26 11.34
CA PHE A 164 -1.76 -17.14 9.90
C PHE A 164 -0.33 -17.52 9.51
N VAL A 165 -0.26 -18.20 8.37
CA VAL A 165 0.93 -18.38 7.56
C VAL A 165 0.72 -17.68 6.24
N TRP A 166 1.81 -17.27 5.63
CA TRP A 166 1.79 -16.70 4.30
C TRP A 166 2.84 -17.35 3.42
N ARG A 167 2.64 -17.30 2.10
CA ARG A 167 3.64 -17.72 1.13
C ARG A 167 3.57 -16.85 -0.13
N LEU A 168 4.67 -16.84 -0.87
CA LEU A 168 4.73 -16.31 -2.22
C LEU A 168 4.97 -17.46 -3.19
N ASP A 169 4.23 -17.42 -4.29
CA ASP A 169 4.20 -18.42 -5.34
C ASP A 169 4.04 -19.83 -4.75
N ASP A 170 4.81 -20.78 -5.29
CA ASP A 170 4.89 -22.16 -4.79
C ASP A 170 5.95 -22.33 -3.69
N GLY A 171 6.36 -21.23 -3.06
CA GLY A 171 7.33 -21.21 -1.97
C GLY A 171 6.79 -21.83 -0.66
N PRO A 172 7.69 -22.08 0.32
CA PRO A 172 7.29 -22.61 1.62
C PRO A 172 6.41 -21.62 2.39
N GLU A 173 5.52 -22.16 3.22
CA GLU A 173 4.74 -21.35 4.16
C GLU A 173 5.65 -20.74 5.23
N GLN A 174 5.43 -19.46 5.50
CA GLN A 174 6.14 -18.66 6.47
C GLN A 174 5.20 -18.30 7.61
N ALA A 175 5.64 -18.55 8.83
CA ALA A 175 4.96 -18.05 10.02
C ALA A 175 5.17 -16.54 10.15
N LEU A 176 4.25 -15.86 10.81
CA LEU A 176 4.44 -14.46 11.17
C LEU A 176 5.61 -14.30 12.16
N PRO A 177 6.39 -13.20 12.07
CA PRO A 177 7.45 -12.94 13.01
C PRO A 177 6.89 -12.70 14.42
N GLU A 178 7.65 -13.07 15.45
CA GLU A 178 7.25 -12.89 16.85
C GLU A 178 6.95 -11.42 17.20
N LYS A 179 7.72 -10.51 16.57
CA LYS A 179 7.52 -9.05 16.64
C LYS A 179 7.17 -8.52 15.27
N ILE A 180 5.90 -8.20 15.08
CA ILE A 180 5.40 -7.58 13.84
C ILE A 180 5.60 -6.07 13.95
N ARG A 181 6.37 -5.51 13.02
CA ARG A 181 6.48 -4.06 12.83
C ARG A 181 5.18 -3.56 12.20
N ALA A 182 4.65 -2.45 12.72
CA ALA A 182 3.49 -1.78 12.15
C ALA A 182 3.90 -0.44 11.55
N LEU A 183 3.39 -0.12 10.37
CA LEU A 183 3.47 1.18 9.72
C LEU A 183 2.16 1.93 9.98
N SER A 184 2.22 3.15 10.51
CA SER A 184 1.06 3.98 10.81
C SER A 184 0.87 5.08 9.76
N ASP A 185 -0.29 5.76 9.83
CA ASP A 185 -0.58 6.98 9.05
C ASP A 185 -0.57 6.75 7.53
N ILE A 186 -0.96 5.55 7.09
CA ILE A 186 -1.08 5.17 5.67
C ILE A 186 -2.51 5.46 5.19
N PRO A 187 -2.72 6.38 4.22
CA PRO A 187 -4.02 6.60 3.62
C PRO A 187 -4.62 5.31 3.05
N GLY A 188 -5.89 5.02 3.33
CA GLY A 188 -6.54 3.78 2.88
C GLY A 188 -6.24 2.55 3.76
N ALA A 189 -5.36 2.66 4.76
CA ALA A 189 -5.12 1.63 5.76
C ALA A 189 -5.22 2.24 7.17
N PRO A 190 -6.44 2.56 7.66
CA PRO A 190 -6.64 3.30 8.91
C PRO A 190 -6.13 2.55 10.15
N GLU A 191 -6.00 1.23 10.08
CA GLU A 191 -5.40 0.40 11.16
C GLU A 191 -3.88 0.22 11.00
N GLY A 192 -3.29 0.83 9.97
CA GLY A 192 -1.89 0.69 9.59
C GLY A 192 -1.61 -0.58 8.78
N LEU A 193 -0.33 -0.77 8.44
CA LEU A 193 0.17 -1.96 7.75
C LEU A 193 1.04 -2.78 8.68
N SER A 194 0.83 -4.10 8.71
CA SER A 194 1.69 -5.05 9.41
C SER A 194 2.74 -5.60 8.44
N VAL A 195 4.02 -5.50 8.81
CA VAL A 195 5.13 -6.04 8.02
C VAL A 195 5.27 -7.54 8.29
N LEU A 196 5.05 -8.36 7.27
CA LEU A 196 5.11 -9.82 7.35
C LEU A 196 6.54 -10.34 7.21
N GLY A 197 7.34 -9.70 6.36
CA GLY A 197 8.73 -10.07 6.08
C GLY A 197 9.29 -9.40 4.84
N THR A 198 10.52 -9.80 4.46
CA THR A 198 11.19 -9.35 3.24
C THR A 198 11.40 -10.54 2.31
N VAL A 199 11.24 -10.32 1.01
CA VAL A 199 11.33 -11.34 -0.04
C VAL A 199 12.07 -10.81 -1.25
N SER A 200 12.81 -11.66 -1.95
CA SER A 200 13.38 -11.32 -3.25
C SER A 200 12.42 -11.78 -4.34
N LEU A 201 11.98 -10.87 -5.21
CA LEU A 201 11.07 -11.16 -6.32
C LEU A 201 11.71 -10.80 -7.64
N THR A 202 11.40 -11.59 -8.67
CA THR A 202 11.72 -11.27 -10.06
C THR A 202 10.67 -10.32 -10.63
N ALA A 203 10.94 -9.68 -11.76
CA ALA A 203 9.88 -9.00 -12.50
C ALA A 203 8.90 -10.03 -13.10
N GLY A 204 7.61 -9.71 -13.11
CA GLY A 204 6.55 -10.55 -13.65
C GLY A 204 5.45 -10.88 -12.65
N LYS A 205 4.60 -11.84 -13.00
CA LYS A 205 3.42 -12.21 -12.21
C LYS A 205 3.79 -13.10 -11.03
N HIS A 206 3.28 -12.77 -9.86
CA HIS A 206 3.44 -13.50 -8.61
C HIS A 206 2.10 -13.77 -7.93
N THR A 207 2.08 -14.74 -7.03
CA THR A 207 0.93 -15.07 -6.19
C THR A 207 1.29 -14.94 -4.72
N PHE A 208 0.54 -14.15 -3.95
CA PHE A 208 0.61 -14.12 -2.50
C PHE A 208 -0.55 -14.90 -1.92
N ARG A 209 -0.29 -15.74 -0.92
CA ARG A 209 -1.35 -16.45 -0.21
C ARG A 209 -1.18 -16.29 1.30
N LEU A 210 -2.25 -15.86 1.97
CA LEU A 210 -2.38 -15.83 3.42
C LEU A 210 -3.39 -16.90 3.84
N ARG A 211 -3.00 -17.79 4.74
CA ARG A 211 -3.84 -18.90 5.20
C ARG A 211 -3.84 -18.98 6.71
N ARG A 212 -4.98 -19.32 7.28
CA ARG A 212 -5.13 -19.55 8.71
C ARG A 212 -4.59 -20.94 9.09
N GLN A 213 -3.59 -21.01 9.98
CA GLN A 213 -2.92 -22.23 10.46
C GLN A 213 -3.85 -23.21 11.20
N HIS A 214 -4.93 -22.72 11.82
CA HIS A 214 -5.92 -23.59 12.47
C HIS A 214 -7.34 -23.01 12.32
N PRO A 215 -8.38 -23.86 12.14
CA PRO A 215 -9.71 -23.44 12.50
C PRO A 215 -9.68 -23.20 14.01
N ALA A 216 -9.87 -21.97 14.48
CA ALA A 216 -10.36 -21.86 15.85
C ALA A 216 -11.62 -22.71 15.89
N LYS A 217 -11.72 -23.62 16.87
CA LYS A 217 -13.01 -24.21 17.19
C LYS A 217 -13.97 -23.03 17.33
N CYS A 218 -14.99 -22.96 16.48
CA CYS A 218 -16.10 -22.05 16.70
C CYS A 218 -16.58 -22.36 18.12
N PRO A 219 -16.60 -21.41 19.08
CA PRO A 219 -17.13 -21.69 20.40
C PRO A 219 -18.61 -21.97 20.19
N THR A 220 -19.01 -23.23 20.31
CA THR A 220 -20.41 -23.67 20.10
C THR A 220 -21.39 -23.14 21.15
N SER A 221 -20.99 -22.16 21.95
CA SER A 221 -21.85 -21.48 22.91
C SER A 221 -21.16 -20.22 23.43
N ALA A 222 -21.84 -19.07 23.32
CA ALA A 222 -21.55 -17.77 23.93
C ALA A 222 -20.76 -16.73 23.09
N GLY A 223 -21.51 -15.86 22.41
CA GLY A 223 -21.14 -14.47 22.12
C GLY A 223 -20.44 -14.20 20.78
N PRO A 224 -20.53 -12.95 20.25
CA PRO A 224 -19.86 -12.57 19.02
C PRO A 224 -18.34 -12.69 19.20
N CYS A 225 -17.73 -13.54 18.39
CA CYS A 225 -16.28 -13.70 18.31
C CYS A 225 -15.64 -12.34 17.99
N GLY A 226 -14.55 -12.01 18.69
CA GLY A 226 -13.75 -10.81 18.41
C GLY A 226 -13.41 -10.75 16.92
N LEU A 227 -13.98 -9.75 16.26
CA LEU A 227 -13.97 -9.58 14.82
C LEU A 227 -12.53 -9.49 14.30
N THR A 228 -12.20 -10.29 13.28
CA THR A 228 -10.97 -10.15 12.52
C THR A 228 -11.32 -9.52 11.17
N HIS A 229 -10.94 -8.26 10.97
CA HIS A 229 -11.25 -7.50 9.77
C HIS A 229 -10.00 -7.31 8.89
N TRP A 230 -10.12 -7.43 7.57
CA TRP A 230 -8.98 -7.26 6.63
C TRP A 230 -9.34 -6.34 5.46
N GLY A 231 -8.51 -5.33 5.21
CA GLY A 231 -8.71 -4.32 4.17
C GLY A 231 -7.40 -3.87 3.59
#